data_AF-A0A5C5W2C0-F1
#
_entry.id   AF-A0A5C5W2C0-F1
#
_cell.length_a   1.000
_cell.length_b   1.000
_cell.length_c   1.000
_cell.angle_alpha   90.00
_cell.angle_beta   90.00
_cell.angle_gamma   90.00
#
_symmetry.space_group_name_H-M   'P 1'
#
loop_
_entity.id
_entity.type
_entity.pdbx_description
1 polymer ?
#
loop_
_entity_poly.entity_id
_entity_poly.type
_entity_poly.pdbx_seq_one_letter_code
_entity_poly.pdbx_strand_id
1 'polypeptide(L)' 'MVSTRQFLTTAELAERLRVSPETIREWARRGDIPSVRLSRKAIRYDADAVLAALSSRAGKGAADAR' A
#
# COMPACT_ATOMS: atom_id res chain seq x y z
N MET A 1 -4.26 7.62 23.11
CA MET A 1 -4.57 7.85 21.68
C MET A 1 -4.52 6.50 21.00
N VAL A 2 -5.68 5.92 20.63
CA VAL A 2 -5.75 4.54 20.14
C VAL A 2 -5.19 4.48 18.71
N SER A 3 -4.02 3.85 18.55
CA SER A 3 -3.49 3.47 17.25
C SER A 3 -4.18 2.18 16.80
N THR A 4 -5.39 2.29 16.27
CA THR A 4 -6.04 1.18 15.59
C THR A 4 -5.32 0.93 14.27
N ARG A 5 -4.55 -0.16 14.21
CA ARG A 5 -4.01 -0.69 12.95
C ARG A 5 -5.19 -0.98 12.02
N GLN A 6 -5.33 -0.15 11.00
CA GLN A 6 -6.46 -0.18 10.07
C GLN A 6 -6.06 -1.02 8.86
N PHE A 7 -6.52 -2.27 8.84
CA PHE A 7 -6.36 -3.18 7.71
C PHE A 7 -7.41 -2.90 6.64
N LEU A 8 -7.01 -2.13 5.63
CA LEU A 8 -7.87 -1.74 4.52
C LEU A 8 -7.87 -2.82 3.43
N THR A 9 -8.97 -2.85 2.67
CA THR A 9 -9.01 -3.58 1.40
C THR A 9 -8.36 -2.74 0.30
N THR A 10 -8.15 -3.33 -0.88
CA THR A 10 -7.65 -2.60 -2.06
C THR A 10 -8.53 -1.38 -2.38
N ALA A 11 -9.86 -1.54 -2.33
CA ALA A 11 -10.80 -0.47 -2.67
C ALA A 11 -10.75 0.65 -1.62
N GLU A 12 -10.78 0.29 -0.34
CA GLU A 12 -10.68 1.25 0.77
C GLU A 12 -9.37 2.04 0.74
N LEU A 13 -8.26 1.36 0.46
CA LEU A 13 -6.95 2.02 0.33
C LEU A 13 -6.90 2.94 -0.90
N ALA A 14 -7.50 2.51 -2.01
CA ALA A 14 -7.59 3.29 -3.24
C ALA A 14 -8.38 4.59 -3.01
N GLU A 15 -9.54 4.52 -2.34
CA GLU A 15 -10.33 5.70 -2.01
C GLU A 15 -9.60 6.65 -1.06
N ARG A 16 -8.94 6.12 -0.02
CA ARG A 16 -8.14 6.93 0.91
C ARG A 16 -7.00 7.68 0.24
N LEU A 17 -6.30 7.03 -0.67
CA LEU A 17 -5.18 7.62 -1.41
C LEU A 17 -5.63 8.37 -2.66
N ARG A 18 -6.93 8.35 -2.99
CA ARG A 18 -7.52 8.88 -4.23
C ARG A 18 -6.82 8.38 -5.49
N VAL A 19 -6.48 7.09 -5.52
CA VAL A 19 -5.89 6.42 -6.68
C VAL A 19 -6.81 5.31 -7.17
N SER A 20 -6.55 4.80 -8.38
CA SER A 20 -7.29 3.65 -8.90
C SER A 20 -6.92 2.36 -8.14
N PRO A 21 -7.86 1.44 -7.91
CA PRO A 21 -7.57 0.13 -7.30
C PRO A 21 -6.60 -0.71 -8.13
N GLU A 22 -6.52 -0.47 -9.44
CA GLU A 22 -5.47 -1.04 -10.30
C GLU A 22 -4.07 -0.59 -9.88
N THR A 23 -3.86 0.70 -9.65
CA THR A 23 -2.58 1.24 -9.19
C THR A 23 -2.12 0.59 -7.88
N ILE A 24 -3.05 0.38 -6.93
CA ILE A 24 -2.74 -0.33 -5.68
C ILE A 24 -2.32 -1.78 -5.96
N ARG A 25 -3.03 -2.50 -6.84
CA ARG A 25 -2.66 -3.87 -7.23
C ARG A 25 -1.30 -3.91 -7.91
N GLU A 26 -0.98 -2.92 -8.74
CA GLU A 26 0.33 -2.81 -9.39
C GLU A 26 1.44 -2.57 -8.38
N TRP A 27 1.26 -1.65 -7.43
CA TRP A 27 2.24 -1.41 -6.38
C TRP A 27 2.44 -2.65 -5.50
N ALA A 28 1.37 -3.37 -5.18
CA ALA A 28 1.47 -4.63 -4.43
C ALA A 28 2.23 -5.71 -5.23
N ARG A 29 1.97 -5.80 -6.55
CA ARG A 29 2.66 -6.73 -7.46
C ARG A 29 4.15 -6.39 -7.62
N ARG A 30 4.48 -5.10 -7.69
CA ARG A 30 5.87 -4.61 -7.76
C ARG A 30 6.61 -4.73 -6.41
N GLY A 31 5.88 -4.99 -5.31
CA GLY A 31 6.46 -5.05 -3.97
C GLY A 31 6.71 -3.68 -3.35
N ASP A 32 6.16 -2.62 -3.93
CA ASP A 32 6.33 -1.24 -3.47
C ASP A 32 5.53 -0.92 -2.20
N ILE A 33 4.41 -1.60 -2.01
CA ILE A 33 3.59 -1.46 -0.80
C ILE A 33 3.49 -2.81 -0.08
N PRO A 34 3.54 -2.81 1.26
CA PRO A 34 3.36 -4.02 2.03
C PRO A 34 1.91 -4.50 1.89
N SER A 35 1.76 -5.74 1.41
CA SER A 35 0.48 -6.43 1.31
C SER A 35 0.46 -7.62 2.25
N VAL A 36 -0.57 -7.71 3.09
CA VAL A 36 -0.75 -8.80 4.05
C VAL A 36 -1.78 -9.76 3.48
N ARG A 37 -1.33 -10.96 3.08
CA ARG A 37 -2.24 -12.05 2.73
C ARG A 37 -2.82 -12.65 4.00
N LEU A 38 -4.09 -12.35 4.27
CA LEU A 38 -4.80 -12.89 5.43
C LEU A 38 -5.34 -14.31 5.14
N SER A 39 -5.77 -14.58 3.90
CA SER A 39 -6.25 -15.88 3.43
C SER A 39 -5.98 -16.07 1.94
N ARG A 40 -6.16 -17.29 1.39
CA ARG A 40 -5.99 -17.59 -0.05
C ARG A 40 -6.69 -16.60 -1.00
N LYS A 41 -7.80 -15.99 -0.57
CA LYS A 41 -8.61 -15.04 -1.36
C LYS A 41 -8.62 -13.60 -0.82
N ALA A 42 -8.01 -13.35 0.35
CA ALA A 42 -8.12 -12.07 1.04
C ALA A 42 -6.75 -11.43 1.25
N ILE A 43 -6.53 -10.31 0.56
CA ILE A 43 -5.36 -9.45 0.73
C ILE A 43 -5.82 -8.20 1.48
N ARG A 44 -5.06 -7.81 2.50
CA ARG A 44 -5.27 -6.59 3.29
C ARG A 44 -4.01 -5.75 3.26
N TYR A 45 -4.21 -4.45 3.44
CA TYR A 45 -3.15 -3.46 3.47
C TYR A 45 -3.22 -2.75 4.80
N ASP A 46 -2.10 -2.72 5.52
CA ASP A 46 -1.99 -1.88 6.70
C ASP A 46 -1.74 -0.44 6.26
N ALA A 47 -2.64 0.47 6.62
CA ALA A 47 -2.58 1.85 6.15
C ALA A 47 -1.29 2.56 6.58
N ASP A 48 -0.81 2.29 7.80
CA ASP A 48 0.40 2.92 8.35
C ASP A 48 1.66 2.40 7.64
N ALA A 49 1.75 1.08 7.46
CA ALA A 49 2.85 0.46 6.74
C ALA A 49 2.89 0.89 5.26
N VAL A 50 1.73 1.04 4.61
CA VAL A 50 1.67 1.56 3.23
C VAL A 50 2.15 3.00 3.16
N LEU A 51 1.69 3.88 4.06
CA LEU A 51 2.13 5.27 4.10
C LEU A 51 3.64 5.39 4.38
N ALA A 52 4.17 4.58 5.30
CA ALA A 52 5.59 4.52 5.59
C ALA A 52 6.41 4.05 4.36
N ALA A 53 5.95 3.01 3.65
CA ALA A 53 6.59 2.53 2.43
C ALA A 53 6.56 3.59 1.31
N LEU A 54 5.43 4.27 1.12
CA LEU A 54 5.30 5.35 0.14
C LEU A 54 6.19 6.56 0.47
N SER A 55 6.31 6.92 1.76
CA SER A 55 7.22 7.97 2.22
C SER A 55 8.68 7.61 1.97
N SER A 56 9.08 6.36 2.25
CA SER A 56 10.43 5.87 1.93
C SER A 56 10.69 5.82 0.42
N ARG A 57 9.66 5.57 -0.40
CA ARG A 57 9.76 5.55 -1.87
C ARG A 57 9.97 6.95 -2.46
N ALA A 58 9.46 8.01 -1.84
CA ALA A 58 9.70 9.39 -2.29
C ALA A 58 11.22 9.71 -2.38
N GLY A 59 12.06 9.03 -1.60
CA GLY A 59 13.52 9.09 -1.73
C GLY A 59 14.13 8.14 -2.77
N LYS A 60 13.46 7.04 -3.14
CA LYS A 60 13.95 6.02 -4.10
C LYS A 60 13.52 6.26 -5.56
N GLY A 61 12.41 6.97 -5.80
CA GLY A 61 11.92 7.27 -7.15
C GLY A 61 12.86 8.14 -8.01
N ALA A 62 13.84 8.81 -7.39
CA ALA A 62 14.91 9.53 -8.09
C ALA A 62 16.11 8.64 -8.48
N ALA A 63 16.22 7.42 -7.95
CA ALA A 63 17.41 6.57 -8.12
C ALA A 63 17.31 5.50 -9.21
N ASP A 64 16.09 5.17 -9.68
CA ASP A 64 15.85 4.07 -10.64
C ASP A 64 15.65 4.54 -12.10
N ALA A 65 16.07 5.78 -12.41
CA ALA A 65 16.06 6.35 -13.77
C ALA A 65 17.45 6.45 -14.40
N ARG A 66 18.36 5.50 -14.12
CA ARG A 66 19.72 5.48 -14.69
C ARG A 66 20.05 4.19 -15.41
#